data_AF-A0AA35JSA1-F1
#
_entry.id   AF-A0AA35JSA1-F1
#
_cell.length_a   1.000
_cell.length_b   1.000
_cell.length_c   1.000
_cell.angle_alpha   90.00
_cell.angle_beta   90.00
_cell.angle_gamma   90.00
#
_symmetry.space_group_name_H-M   'P 1'
#
loop_
_entity.id
_entity.type
_entity.pdbx_description
1 polymer ?
#
loop_
_entity_poly.entity_id
_entity_poly.type
_entity_poly.pdbx_seq_one_letter_code
_entity_poly.pdbx_strand_id
1 'polypeptide(L)'
;MGRPHLTSITFSNKETFVCIGLHEGDPTWKKSHSLWPWGSCEKLVPSETPFDPREWIERTRNLYNWSEEYGRFDSSSWELVANEEMWQARMKTAFFIFDLAETARVSTDVKAQLYTYSYKLYREIVSTHKVHPVNWHKNYAIACERMLHLQPEREDPELLLSEAIKHFLLYTEKAADEPQQGSILQAVKHLKKELQGLRQMKKGGETFQQSTK
;
A
#
# COMPACT_ATOMS: atom_id res chain seq x y z
N MET A 1 21.30 34.23 -26.63
CA MET A 1 21.15 33.05 -25.76
C MET A 1 19.73 32.53 -25.93
N GLY A 2 19.56 31.47 -26.72
CA GLY A 2 18.25 30.86 -26.96
C GLY A 2 17.86 29.95 -25.79
N ARG A 3 16.66 30.11 -25.26
CA ARG A 3 16.07 29.13 -24.34
C ARG A 3 15.84 27.83 -25.12
N PRO A 4 16.26 26.65 -24.60
CA PRO A 4 15.83 25.41 -25.22
C PRO A 4 14.32 25.29 -25.03
N HIS A 5 13.58 25.30 -26.13
CA HIS A 5 12.20 24.86 -26.14
C HIS A 5 12.19 23.36 -25.82
N LEU A 6 11.75 23.01 -24.61
CA LEU A 6 11.30 21.66 -24.30
C LEU A 6 10.19 21.31 -25.28
N THR A 7 10.52 20.49 -26.28
CA THR A 7 9.56 19.88 -27.19
C THR A 7 8.55 19.08 -26.38
N SER A 8 7.26 19.36 -26.55
CA SER A 8 6.18 18.51 -26.03
C SER A 8 6.47 17.07 -26.44
N ILE A 9 6.64 16.19 -25.45
CA ILE A 9 6.79 14.76 -25.71
C ILE A 9 5.41 14.27 -26.20
N THR A 10 5.32 13.97 -27.49
CA THR A 10 4.16 13.33 -28.10
C THR A 10 4.38 11.83 -28.06
N PHE A 11 3.72 11.15 -27.13
CA PHE A 11 3.79 9.69 -27.03
C PHE A 11 2.96 9.08 -28.18
N SER A 12 3.65 8.41 -29.10
CA SER A 12 3.06 7.62 -30.21
C SER A 12 2.31 6.39 -29.67
N ASN A 13 1.56 5.67 -30.51
CA ASN A 13 0.75 4.46 -30.21
C ASN A 13 1.50 3.25 -29.60
N LYS A 14 2.70 3.43 -29.05
CA LYS A 14 3.48 2.39 -28.36
C LYS A 14 3.34 2.59 -26.85
N GLU A 15 3.15 1.49 -26.12
CA GLU A 15 3.20 1.52 -24.66
C GLU A 15 4.54 2.05 -24.18
N THR A 16 4.51 3.02 -23.27
CA THR A 16 5.70 3.69 -22.75
C THR A 16 5.85 3.35 -21.27
N PHE A 17 7.05 2.96 -20.88
CA PHE A 17 7.40 2.62 -19.52
C PHE A 17 8.59 3.47 -19.08
N VAL A 18 8.57 3.90 -17.83
CA VAL A 18 9.60 4.73 -17.20
C VAL A 18 10.10 4.01 -15.97
N CYS A 19 11.40 3.72 -15.94
CA CYS A 19 12.06 3.11 -14.78
C CYS A 19 12.95 4.18 -14.15
N ILE A 20 12.96 4.30 -12.82
CA ILE A 20 13.64 5.38 -12.08
C ILE A 20 12.89 6.74 -12.15
N GLY A 21 11.63 6.71 -12.59
CA GLY A 21 10.73 7.86 -12.60
C GLY A 21 11.00 8.87 -13.72
N LEU A 22 10.04 9.78 -13.90
CA LEU A 22 10.21 10.95 -14.77
C LEU A 22 10.85 12.09 -13.97
N HIS A 23 11.62 12.94 -14.65
CA HIS A 23 12.29 14.07 -14.01
C HIS A 23 11.28 14.98 -13.28
N GLU A 24 11.41 15.11 -11.95
CA GLU A 24 10.43 15.83 -11.11
C GLU A 24 10.23 17.29 -11.50
N GLY A 25 11.28 17.93 -12.05
CA GLY A 25 11.25 19.30 -12.53
C GLY A 25 10.49 19.53 -13.85
N ASP A 26 9.99 18.47 -14.51
CA ASP A 26 9.16 18.59 -15.71
C ASP A 26 7.73 18.06 -15.46
N PRO A 27 6.76 18.96 -15.18
CA PRO A 27 5.37 18.56 -14.98
C PRO A 27 4.55 18.50 -16.28
N THR A 28 5.15 18.71 -17.46
CA THR A 28 4.39 18.87 -18.72
C THR A 28 3.52 17.66 -19.07
N TRP A 29 4.00 16.45 -18.76
CA TRP A 29 3.29 15.19 -19.01
C TRP A 29 2.06 15.00 -18.11
N LYS A 30 2.03 15.58 -16.89
CA LYS A 30 0.95 15.39 -15.90
C LYS A 30 -0.41 15.92 -16.36
N LYS A 31 -0.43 16.75 -17.41
CA LYS A 31 -1.67 17.31 -17.99
C LYS A 31 -2.42 16.31 -18.87
N SER A 32 -1.72 15.34 -19.44
CA SER A 32 -2.27 14.43 -20.45
C SER A 32 -2.02 12.96 -20.15
N HIS A 33 -1.16 12.66 -19.16
CA HIS A 33 -0.82 11.31 -18.77
C HIS A 33 -0.77 11.14 -17.24
N SER A 34 -0.90 9.91 -16.82
CA SER A 34 -0.73 9.40 -15.46
C SER A 34 0.31 8.28 -15.45
N LEU A 35 0.97 8.08 -14.31
CA LEU A 35 1.89 6.98 -14.10
C LEU A 35 1.19 5.89 -13.29
N TRP A 36 1.12 4.68 -13.84
CA TRP A 36 0.55 3.51 -13.17
C TRP A 36 1.67 2.52 -12.86
N PRO A 37 1.72 1.88 -11.69
CA PRO A 37 2.83 1.02 -11.31
C PRO A 37 2.90 -0.21 -12.22
N TRP A 38 4.11 -0.53 -12.69
CA TRP A 38 4.43 -1.72 -13.47
C TRP A 38 5.71 -2.36 -12.93
N GLY A 39 5.61 -2.87 -11.71
CA GLY A 39 6.75 -3.44 -11.01
C GLY A 39 7.79 -2.36 -10.65
N SER A 40 9.07 -2.55 -11.00
CA SER A 40 10.11 -1.55 -10.71
C SER A 40 9.95 -0.27 -11.54
N CYS A 41 9.20 -0.35 -12.64
CA CYS A 41 8.90 0.78 -13.53
C CYS A 41 7.46 1.26 -13.35
N GLU A 42 7.11 2.30 -14.10
CA GLU A 42 5.76 2.85 -14.20
C GLU A 42 5.35 2.89 -15.67
N LYS A 43 4.10 2.55 -15.97
CA LYS A 43 3.50 2.72 -17.28
C LYS A 43 2.97 4.15 -17.39
N LEU A 44 3.35 4.84 -18.46
CA LEU A 44 2.77 6.12 -18.80
C LEU A 44 1.47 5.89 -19.57
N VAL A 45 0.36 6.37 -19.03
CA VAL A 45 -0.99 6.10 -19.51
C VAL A 45 -1.72 7.41 -19.77
N PRO A 46 -2.38 7.61 -20.93
CA PRO A 46 -3.18 8.81 -21.16
C PRO A 46 -4.21 9.03 -20.06
N SER A 47 -4.37 10.27 -19.58
CA SER A 47 -5.21 10.58 -18.40
C SER A 47 -6.68 10.21 -18.57
N GLU A 48 -7.19 10.18 -19.79
CA GLU A 48 -8.58 9.78 -20.09
C GLU A 48 -8.78 8.25 -20.07
N THR A 49 -7.72 7.46 -19.88
CA THR A 49 -7.81 6.01 -19.84
C THR A 49 -8.53 5.56 -18.56
N PRO A 50 -9.66 4.85 -18.66
CA PRO A 50 -10.34 4.34 -17.48
C PRO A 50 -9.44 3.36 -16.71
N PHE A 51 -9.39 3.49 -15.38
CA PHE A 51 -8.66 2.59 -14.52
C PHE A 51 -9.58 1.52 -13.94
N ASP A 52 -9.34 0.24 -14.28
CA ASP A 52 -9.96 -0.91 -13.61
C ASP A 52 -8.96 -1.51 -12.58
N PRO A 53 -9.22 -1.39 -11.27
CA PRO A 53 -8.32 -1.90 -10.24
C PRO A 53 -8.16 -3.42 -10.29
N ARG A 54 -9.23 -4.17 -10.62
CA ARG A 54 -9.18 -5.64 -10.65
C ARG A 54 -8.32 -6.11 -11.81
N GLU A 55 -8.54 -5.55 -13.00
CA GLU A 55 -7.74 -5.88 -14.16
C GLU A 55 -6.26 -5.53 -13.92
N TRP A 56 -5.99 -4.36 -13.33
CA TRP A 56 -4.62 -3.93 -13.05
C TRP A 56 -3.91 -4.81 -12.03
N ILE A 57 -4.63 -5.27 -11.00
CA ILE A 57 -4.09 -6.24 -10.04
C ILE A 57 -3.66 -7.52 -10.74
N GLU A 58 -4.53 -8.11 -11.55
CA GLU A 58 -4.20 -9.38 -12.22
C GLU A 58 -3.03 -9.22 -13.20
N ARG A 59 -2.95 -8.09 -13.91
CA ARG A 59 -1.82 -7.78 -14.79
C ARG A 59 -0.50 -7.63 -14.03
N THR A 60 -0.53 -7.07 -12.81
CA THR A 60 0.70 -6.70 -12.09
C THR A 60 1.12 -7.69 -11.00
N ARG A 61 0.27 -8.66 -10.62
CA ARG A 61 0.50 -9.61 -9.51
C ARG A 61 1.83 -10.37 -9.63
N ASN A 62 2.17 -10.83 -10.84
CA ASN A 62 3.31 -11.72 -11.09
C ASN A 62 4.24 -11.20 -12.20
N LEU A 63 4.50 -9.88 -12.24
CA LEU A 63 5.35 -9.29 -13.28
C LEU A 63 6.77 -9.86 -13.31
N TYR A 64 7.31 -10.23 -12.15
CA TYR A 64 8.67 -10.71 -12.03
C TYR A 64 8.74 -12.04 -11.29
N ASN A 65 9.52 -12.97 -11.85
CA ASN A 65 9.95 -14.17 -11.15
C ASN A 65 11.26 -13.91 -10.37
N TRP A 66 11.25 -12.87 -9.53
CA TRP A 66 12.43 -12.50 -8.73
C TRP A 66 12.59 -13.43 -7.54
N SER A 67 13.67 -14.21 -7.51
CA SER A 67 13.92 -15.27 -6.55
C SER A 67 14.93 -14.92 -5.45
N GLU A 68 15.57 -13.75 -5.52
CA GLU A 68 16.57 -13.37 -4.51
C GLU A 68 15.92 -12.99 -3.18
N GLU A 69 16.47 -13.54 -2.09
CA GLU A 69 15.99 -13.30 -0.73
C GLU A 69 16.23 -11.86 -0.28
N TYR A 70 15.32 -11.33 0.53
CA TYR A 70 15.47 -9.99 1.10
C TYR A 70 16.63 -9.94 2.09
N GLY A 71 17.49 -8.91 1.98
CA GLY A 71 18.62 -8.70 2.89
C GLY A 71 19.81 -9.66 2.70
N ARG A 72 19.86 -10.43 1.60
CA ARG A 72 20.95 -11.39 1.31
C ARG A 72 22.28 -10.72 0.94
N PHE A 73 22.22 -9.58 0.25
CA PHE A 73 23.41 -8.94 -0.33
C PHE A 73 24.09 -7.97 0.64
N ASP A 74 25.39 -7.75 0.43
CA ASP A 74 26.20 -6.84 1.24
C ASP A 74 25.73 -5.37 1.09
N SER A 75 25.79 -4.60 2.17
CA SER A 75 25.34 -3.21 2.22
C SER A 75 26.04 -2.26 1.23
N SER A 76 27.25 -2.61 0.77
CA SER A 76 28.02 -1.81 -0.18
C SER A 76 27.81 -2.21 -1.65
N SER A 77 26.99 -3.23 -1.90
CA SER A 77 26.81 -3.83 -3.23
C SER A 77 25.69 -3.18 -4.04
N TRP A 78 25.84 -3.15 -5.36
CA TRP A 78 24.76 -2.75 -6.27
C TRP A 78 23.62 -3.77 -6.29
N GLU A 79 23.93 -5.03 -6.01
CA GLU A 79 22.97 -6.12 -5.89
C GLU A 79 21.98 -5.87 -4.77
N LEU A 80 22.40 -5.29 -3.64
CA LEU A 80 21.47 -4.87 -2.59
C LEU A 80 20.48 -3.83 -3.13
N VAL A 81 20.98 -2.78 -3.79
CA VAL A 81 20.12 -1.71 -4.34
C VAL A 81 19.10 -2.27 -5.33
N ALA A 82 19.54 -3.12 -6.26
CA ALA A 82 18.65 -3.77 -7.22
C ALA A 82 17.62 -4.68 -6.53
N ASN A 83 18.05 -5.46 -5.53
CA ASN A 83 17.17 -6.34 -4.78
C ASN A 83 16.12 -5.55 -3.99
N GLU A 84 16.51 -4.46 -3.31
CA GLU A 84 15.60 -3.56 -2.61
C GLU A 84 14.51 -3.02 -3.55
N GLU A 85 14.89 -2.53 -4.73
CA GLU A 85 13.93 -2.04 -5.73
C GLU A 85 12.96 -3.13 -6.19
N MET A 86 13.46 -4.34 -6.44
CA MET A 86 12.63 -5.49 -6.83
C MET A 86 11.68 -5.94 -5.71
N TRP A 87 12.11 -5.85 -4.45
CA TRP A 87 11.24 -6.10 -3.31
C TRP A 87 10.18 -5.01 -3.21
N GLN A 88 10.56 -3.72 -3.14
CA GLN A 88 9.59 -2.62 -3.06
C GLN A 88 8.56 -2.62 -4.20
N ALA A 89 8.97 -3.05 -5.42
CA ALA A 89 8.07 -3.21 -6.56
C ALA A 89 6.85 -4.09 -6.28
N ARG A 90 6.96 -5.09 -5.39
CA ARG A 90 5.85 -5.99 -5.02
C ARG A 90 4.68 -5.23 -4.37
N MET A 91 4.95 -4.14 -3.67
CA MET A 91 3.93 -3.33 -2.99
C MET A 91 3.37 -2.18 -3.82
N LYS A 92 4.00 -1.82 -4.95
CA LYS A 92 3.63 -0.59 -5.69
C LYS A 92 2.18 -0.59 -6.17
N THR A 93 1.62 -1.73 -6.59
CA THR A 93 0.20 -1.83 -6.96
C THR A 93 -0.72 -1.60 -5.75
N ALA A 94 -0.42 -2.21 -4.61
CA ALA A 94 -1.21 -2.02 -3.39
C ALA A 94 -1.18 -0.56 -2.91
N PHE A 95 0.00 0.07 -3.00
CA PHE A 95 0.20 1.47 -2.66
C PHE A 95 -0.55 2.41 -3.60
N PHE A 96 -0.45 2.20 -4.92
CA PHE A 96 -1.16 3.01 -5.90
C PHE A 96 -2.68 2.97 -5.73
N ILE A 97 -3.24 1.78 -5.51
CA ILE A 97 -4.69 1.63 -5.27
C ILE A 97 -5.10 2.29 -3.94
N PHE A 98 -4.25 2.22 -2.92
CA PHE A 98 -4.47 2.94 -1.67
C PHE A 98 -4.50 4.46 -1.88
N ASP A 99 -3.52 4.99 -2.60
CA ASP A 99 -3.42 6.41 -2.90
C ASP A 99 -4.61 6.91 -3.72
N LEU A 100 -5.08 6.11 -4.70
CA LEU A 100 -6.32 6.39 -5.41
C LEU A 100 -7.53 6.48 -4.45
N ALA A 101 -7.61 5.61 -3.45
CA ALA A 101 -8.67 5.68 -2.45
C ALA A 101 -8.58 6.96 -1.59
N GLU A 102 -7.37 7.43 -1.27
CA GLU A 102 -7.16 8.66 -0.50
C GLU A 102 -7.47 9.92 -1.32
N THR A 103 -7.04 9.97 -2.58
CA THR A 103 -6.96 11.22 -3.36
C THR A 103 -8.03 11.38 -4.43
N ALA A 104 -8.56 10.29 -4.99
CA ALA A 104 -9.51 10.38 -6.09
C ALA A 104 -10.89 10.86 -5.62
N ARG A 105 -11.54 11.68 -6.44
CA ARG A 105 -12.92 12.13 -6.21
C ARG A 105 -13.89 11.10 -6.76
N VAL A 106 -14.15 10.07 -5.96
CA VAL A 106 -15.05 8.96 -6.30
C VAL A 106 -16.14 8.79 -5.23
N SER A 107 -17.16 7.98 -5.52
CA SER A 107 -18.19 7.67 -4.53
C SER A 107 -17.60 6.89 -3.35
N THR A 108 -18.28 6.94 -2.20
CA THR A 108 -17.90 6.20 -0.99
C THR A 108 -17.77 4.70 -1.26
N ASP A 109 -18.66 4.12 -2.08
CA ASP A 109 -18.62 2.69 -2.43
C ASP A 109 -17.42 2.30 -3.29
N VAL A 110 -17.00 3.18 -4.20
CA VAL A 110 -15.79 2.96 -5.01
C VAL A 110 -14.56 3.09 -4.12
N LYS A 111 -14.50 4.13 -3.27
CA LYS A 111 -13.42 4.32 -2.29
C LYS A 111 -13.28 3.10 -1.36
N ALA A 112 -14.41 2.58 -0.88
CA ALA A 112 -14.49 1.35 -0.10
C ALA A 112 -13.89 0.13 -0.81
N GLN A 113 -14.25 -0.06 -2.09
CA GLN A 113 -13.68 -1.15 -2.90
C GLN A 113 -12.17 -0.98 -3.07
N LEU A 114 -11.68 0.23 -3.34
CA LEU A 114 -10.24 0.49 -3.50
C LEU A 114 -9.46 0.15 -2.21
N TYR A 115 -9.94 0.57 -1.03
CA TYR A 115 -9.31 0.15 0.24
C TYR A 115 -9.36 -1.37 0.41
N THR A 116 -10.47 -2.02 0.06
CA THR A 116 -10.60 -3.48 0.14
C THR A 116 -9.56 -4.17 -0.74
N TYR A 117 -9.36 -3.69 -1.98
CA TYR A 117 -8.36 -4.22 -2.89
C TYR A 117 -6.95 -4.04 -2.36
N SER A 118 -6.61 -2.82 -1.93
CA SER A 118 -5.29 -2.51 -1.36
C SER A 118 -4.99 -3.35 -0.10
N TYR A 119 -5.94 -3.43 0.84
CA TYR A 119 -5.83 -4.25 2.04
C TYR A 119 -5.54 -5.71 1.72
N LYS A 120 -6.30 -6.31 0.79
CA LYS A 120 -6.11 -7.73 0.41
C LYS A 120 -4.73 -7.98 -0.19
N LEU A 121 -4.23 -7.07 -1.03
CA LEU A 121 -2.88 -7.17 -1.58
C LEU A 121 -1.81 -7.06 -0.50
N TYR A 122 -1.92 -6.07 0.39
CA TYR A 122 -0.97 -5.92 1.49
C TYR A 122 -0.95 -7.15 2.39
N ARG A 123 -2.12 -7.68 2.75
CA ARG A 123 -2.26 -8.90 3.53
C ARG A 123 -1.60 -10.09 2.84
N GLU A 124 -1.90 -10.30 1.55
CA GLU A 124 -1.30 -11.36 0.74
C GLU A 124 0.23 -11.26 0.78
N ILE A 125 0.78 -10.12 0.35
CA ILE A 125 2.23 -9.87 0.25
C ILE A 125 2.95 -10.06 1.59
N VAL A 126 2.44 -9.46 2.67
CA VAL A 126 3.04 -9.55 4.02
C VAL A 126 2.92 -10.96 4.59
N SER A 127 1.85 -11.70 4.27
CA SER A 127 1.66 -13.07 4.75
C SER A 127 2.53 -14.10 4.00
N THR A 128 2.81 -13.85 2.72
CA THR A 128 3.60 -14.76 1.86
C THR A 128 5.08 -14.77 2.23
N HIS A 129 5.64 -13.61 2.57
CA HIS A 129 7.07 -13.47 2.81
C HIS A 129 7.36 -13.29 4.30
N LYS A 130 8.18 -14.17 4.89
CA LYS A 130 8.55 -14.06 6.32
C LYS A 130 9.53 -12.93 6.61
N VAL A 131 10.47 -12.71 5.68
CA VAL A 131 11.49 -11.67 5.72
C VAL A 131 11.25 -10.75 4.54
N HIS A 132 11.07 -9.47 4.81
CA HIS A 132 10.66 -8.47 3.83
C HIS A 132 11.02 -7.06 4.32
N PRO A 133 10.96 -6.03 3.44
CA PRO A 133 11.21 -4.64 3.85
C PRO A 133 10.35 -4.19 5.03
N VAL A 134 10.96 -3.47 5.98
CA VAL A 134 10.31 -3.10 7.25
C VAL A 134 9.09 -2.22 7.04
N ASN A 135 9.14 -1.30 6.08
CA ASN A 135 8.06 -0.36 5.74
C ASN A 135 6.74 -1.06 5.34
N TRP A 136 6.80 -2.31 4.89
CA TRP A 136 5.60 -3.09 4.55
C TRP A 136 4.66 -3.29 5.75
N HIS A 137 5.23 -3.41 6.95
CA HIS A 137 4.43 -3.49 8.17
C HIS A 137 3.63 -2.20 8.41
N LYS A 138 4.24 -1.03 8.22
CA LYS A 138 3.55 0.26 8.34
C LYS A 138 2.41 0.37 7.32
N ASN A 139 2.69 0.06 6.06
CA ASN A 139 1.70 0.16 4.99
C ASN A 139 0.49 -0.75 5.23
N TYR A 140 0.73 -2.00 5.64
CA TYR A 140 -0.34 -2.94 5.95
C TYR A 140 -1.15 -2.52 7.19
N ALA A 141 -0.49 -2.03 8.25
CA ALA A 141 -1.19 -1.55 9.44
C ALA A 141 -2.12 -0.36 9.14
N ILE A 142 -1.67 0.59 8.30
CA ILE A 142 -2.49 1.71 7.82
C ILE A 142 -3.69 1.21 7.00
N ALA A 143 -3.49 0.22 6.13
CA ALA A 143 -4.59 -0.38 5.37
C ALA A 143 -5.63 -1.05 6.28
N CYS A 144 -5.20 -1.74 7.34
CA CYS A 144 -6.10 -2.28 8.36
C CYS A 144 -6.91 -1.19 9.06
N GLU A 145 -6.27 -0.07 9.43
CA GLU A 145 -6.92 1.08 10.07
C GLU A 145 -7.98 1.71 9.15
N ARG A 146 -7.67 1.92 7.86
CA ARG A 146 -8.65 2.40 6.88
C ARG A 146 -9.83 1.45 6.70
N MET A 147 -9.58 0.14 6.64
CA MET A 147 -10.66 -0.86 6.58
C MET A 147 -11.54 -0.82 7.84
N LEU A 148 -10.94 -0.65 9.02
CA LEU A 148 -11.66 -0.61 10.28
C LEU A 148 -12.64 0.58 10.35
N HIS A 149 -12.17 1.78 10.01
CA HIS A 149 -12.97 2.99 10.20
C HIS A 149 -13.91 3.28 9.04
N LEU A 150 -13.54 2.88 7.82
CA LEU A 150 -14.35 3.18 6.65
C LEU A 150 -15.23 2.01 6.23
N GLN A 151 -14.86 0.76 6.55
CA GLN A 151 -15.52 -0.45 6.06
C GLN A 151 -15.64 -1.58 7.11
N PRO A 152 -16.17 -1.30 8.32
CA PRO A 152 -16.19 -2.27 9.43
C PRO A 152 -17.02 -3.54 9.14
N GLU A 153 -17.91 -3.52 8.15
CA GLU A 153 -18.77 -4.66 7.81
C GLU A 153 -18.11 -5.69 6.88
N ARG A 154 -16.98 -5.33 6.23
CA ARG A 154 -16.36 -6.17 5.19
C ARG A 154 -15.33 -7.16 5.73
N GLU A 155 -14.80 -6.91 6.93
CA GLU A 155 -13.77 -7.72 7.59
C GLU A 155 -14.02 -7.69 9.10
N ASP A 156 -13.55 -8.71 9.83
CA ASP A 156 -13.70 -8.76 11.29
C ASP A 156 -12.95 -7.59 11.95
N PRO A 157 -13.65 -6.66 12.65
CA PRO A 157 -13.01 -5.54 13.33
C PRO A 157 -11.95 -5.98 14.35
N GLU A 158 -12.14 -7.14 14.99
CA GLU A 158 -11.18 -7.67 15.96
C GLU A 158 -9.86 -8.10 15.29
N LEU A 159 -9.97 -8.71 14.11
CA LEU A 159 -8.83 -9.08 13.27
C LEU A 159 -8.09 -7.84 12.80
N LEU A 160 -8.80 -6.84 12.25
CA LEU A 160 -8.19 -5.60 11.75
C LEU A 160 -7.43 -4.85 12.84
N LEU A 161 -8.04 -4.69 14.03
CA LEU A 161 -7.40 -4.08 15.19
C LEU A 161 -6.14 -4.85 15.61
N SER A 162 -6.23 -6.18 15.69
CA SER A 162 -5.10 -7.02 16.12
C SER A 162 -3.93 -6.95 15.13
N GLU A 163 -4.21 -7.00 13.83
CA GLU A 163 -3.19 -6.93 12.78
C GLU A 163 -2.58 -5.53 12.69
N ALA A 164 -3.37 -4.45 12.79
CA ALA A 164 -2.85 -3.09 12.82
C ALA A 164 -1.89 -2.87 14.01
N ILE A 165 -2.29 -3.29 15.22
CA ILE A 165 -1.45 -3.20 16.42
C ILE A 165 -0.14 -3.97 16.24
N LYS A 166 -0.23 -5.23 15.81
CA LYS A 166 0.92 -6.11 15.60
C LYS A 166 1.91 -5.49 14.61
N HIS A 167 1.44 -5.04 13.46
CA HIS A 167 2.30 -4.55 12.40
C HIS A 167 2.87 -3.16 12.69
N PHE A 168 2.14 -2.26 13.35
CA PHE A 168 2.74 -1.02 13.83
C PHE A 168 3.85 -1.27 14.87
N LEU A 169 3.66 -2.21 15.80
CA LEU A 169 4.70 -2.56 16.77
C LEU A 169 5.95 -3.14 16.08
N LEU A 170 5.77 -4.10 15.17
CA LEU A 170 6.88 -4.67 14.38
C LEU A 170 7.63 -3.61 13.56
N TYR A 171 6.91 -2.61 13.04
CA TYR A 171 7.52 -1.49 12.35
C TYR A 171 8.38 -0.64 13.30
N THR A 172 7.83 -0.22 14.44
CA THR A 172 8.54 0.63 15.41
C THR A 172 9.72 -0.05 16.10
N GLU A 173 9.71 -1.38 16.18
CA GLU A 173 10.83 -2.18 16.72
C GLU A 173 12.00 -2.20 15.73
N LYS A 174 11.71 -2.29 14.42
CA LYS A 174 12.73 -2.48 13.38
C LYS A 174 13.18 -1.19 12.71
N ALA A 175 12.40 -0.12 12.78
CA ALA A 175 12.71 1.19 12.20
C ALA A 175 13.21 2.16 13.28
N ALA A 176 14.49 2.04 13.66
CA ALA A 176 15.09 2.78 14.77
C ALA A 176 15.04 4.31 14.61
N ASP A 177 15.11 4.81 13.37
CA ASP A 177 15.19 6.25 13.06
C ASP A 177 13.86 6.83 12.51
N GLU A 178 12.72 6.17 12.71
CA GLU A 178 11.42 6.64 12.20
C GLU A 178 10.98 7.95 12.90
N PRO A 179 10.87 9.09 12.19
CA PRO A 179 10.46 10.36 12.79
C PRO A 179 9.06 10.34 13.40
N GLN A 180 8.16 9.48 12.89
CA GLN A 180 6.78 9.37 13.33
C GLN A 180 6.56 8.34 14.44
N GLN A 181 7.63 7.79 15.03
CA GLN A 181 7.53 6.69 16.01
C GLN A 181 6.57 7.03 17.18
N GLY A 182 6.64 8.25 17.71
CA GLY A 182 5.74 8.72 18.77
C GLY A 182 4.26 8.68 18.37
N SER A 183 3.93 9.18 17.17
CA SER A 183 2.57 9.17 16.62
C SER A 183 2.06 7.75 16.40
N ILE A 184 2.92 6.84 15.91
CA ILE A 184 2.58 5.44 15.70
C ILE A 184 2.29 4.74 17.03
N LEU A 185 3.11 4.96 18.07
CA LEU A 185 2.88 4.38 19.39
C LEU A 185 1.61 4.93 20.05
N GLN A 186 1.27 6.19 19.82
CA GLN A 186 0.01 6.77 20.25
C GLN A 186 -1.19 6.11 19.56
N ALA A 187 -1.10 5.88 18.24
CA ALA A 187 -2.13 5.15 17.50
C ALA A 187 -2.29 3.72 18.03
N VAL A 188 -1.19 3.00 18.29
CA VAL A 188 -1.22 1.66 18.90
C VAL A 188 -1.93 1.67 20.26
N LYS A 189 -1.69 2.67 21.10
CA LYS A 189 -2.39 2.82 22.39
C LYS A 189 -3.89 2.98 22.20
N HIS A 190 -4.32 3.75 21.20
CA HIS A 190 -5.73 3.94 20.87
C HIS A 190 -6.38 2.63 20.40
N LEU A 191 -5.77 1.96 19.41
CA LEU A 191 -6.26 0.70 18.85
C LEU A 191 -6.36 -0.40 19.93
N LYS A 192 -5.40 -0.49 20.85
CA LYS A 192 -5.47 -1.42 21.99
C LYS A 192 -6.69 -1.18 22.88
N LYS A 193 -7.07 0.08 23.10
CA LYS A 193 -8.26 0.45 23.87
C LYS A 193 -9.54 0.05 23.15
N GLU A 194 -9.62 0.29 21.84
CA GLU A 194 -10.75 -0.14 21.00
C GLU A 194 -10.92 -1.67 21.02
N LEU A 195 -9.81 -2.41 20.84
CA LEU A 195 -9.80 -3.87 20.88
C LEU A 195 -10.29 -4.42 22.23
N GLN A 196 -9.86 -3.81 23.34
CA GLN A 196 -10.33 -4.19 24.66
C GLN A 196 -11.83 -3.93 24.82
N GLY A 197 -12.32 -2.77 24.36
CA GLY A 197 -13.75 -2.43 24.39
C GLY A 197 -14.60 -3.42 23.60
N LEU A 198 -14.17 -3.75 22.37
CA LEU A 198 -14.84 -4.72 21.50
C LEU A 198 -14.97 -6.10 22.16
N ARG A 199 -13.89 -6.59 22.78
CA ARG A 199 -13.87 -7.87 23.49
C ARG A 199 -14.77 -7.88 24.73
N GLN A 200 -14.85 -6.77 25.45
CA GLN A 200 -15.74 -6.64 26.61
C GLN A 200 -17.21 -6.66 26.18
N MET A 201 -17.56 -5.98 25.09
CA MET A 201 -18.92 -5.98 24.54
C MET A 201 -19.36 -7.39 24.10
N LYS A 202 -18.49 -8.13 23.39
CA LYS A 202 -18.77 -9.52 22.99
C LYS A 202 -19.04 -10.42 24.21
N LYS A 203 -18.17 -10.37 25.23
CA LYS A 203 -18.35 -11.14 26.48
C LYS A 203 -19.63 -10.78 27.24
N GLY A 204 -19.99 -9.50 27.29
CA GLY A 204 -21.24 -9.05 27.91
C GLY A 204 -22.48 -9.58 27.18
N GLY A 205 -22.46 -9.58 25.84
CA GLY A 205 -23.54 -10.12 25.01
C GLY A 205 -23.73 -11.63 25.15
N GLU A 206 -22.65 -12.40 25.24
CA GLU A 206 -22.67 -13.85 25.46
C GLU A 206 -23.24 -14.21 26.84
N THR A 207 -22.93 -13.42 27.86
CA THR A 207 -23.42 -13.63 29.24
C THR A 207 -24.94 -13.38 29.34
N PHE A 208 -25.47 -12.40 28.60
CA PHE A 208 -26.91 -12.12 28.54
C PHE A 208 -27.72 -13.21 27.81
N GLN A 209 -27.17 -13.82 26.76
CA GLN A 209 -27.81 -14.91 26.02
C GLN A 209 -27.82 -16.25 26.79
N GLN A 210 -26.88 -16.46 27.71
CA GLN A 210 -26.88 -17.64 28.60
C GLN A 210 -27.86 -17.50 29.78
N SER A 211 -28.18 -16.26 30.19
CA SER A 211 -29.11 -16.00 31.30
C SER A 211 -30.59 -15.95 30.88
N THR A 212 -30.90 -16.13 29.59
CA THR A 212 -32.26 -16.10 29.01
C THR A 212 -32.71 -17.45 28.43
N LYS A 213 -31.97 -18.53 28.70
CA LYS A 213 -32.39 -19.93 28.49
C LYS A 213 -32.58 -20.61 29.83
#